data_AF-A0A0G1TJD6-F1
#
_entry.id   AF-A0A0G1TJD6-F1
#
_cell.length_a   1.000
_cell.length_b   1.000
_cell.length_c   1.000
_cell.angle_alpha   90.00
_cell.angle_beta   90.00
_cell.angle_gamma   90.00
#
_symmetry.space_group_name_H-M   'P 1'
#
loop_
_entity.id
_entity.type
_entity.pdbx_description
1 polymer ?
#
loop_
_entity_poly.entity_id
_entity_poly.type
_entity_poly.pdbx_seq_one_letter_code
_entity_poly.pdbx_strand_id
1 'polypeptide(L)' 'MSTIKKRINLSIGSDIEKMLSILAKRDSVPQATKATELLRTALEIEEDQVWAQVAGSRDKKGAHFVSHEKAWA' A
#
# COMPACT_ATOMS: atom_id res chain seq x y z
N MET A 1 -14.69 23.42 -15.47
CA MET A 1 -13.40 22.71 -15.63
C MET A 1 -13.47 21.44 -14.78
N SER A 2 -13.83 20.32 -15.39
CA SER A 2 -14.05 19.04 -14.70
C SER A 2 -12.70 18.42 -14.35
N THR A 3 -12.36 18.39 -13.07
CA THR A 3 -11.10 17.77 -12.62
C THR A 3 -11.23 16.25 -12.74
N ILE A 4 -10.32 15.62 -13.49
CA ILE A 4 -10.23 14.15 -13.72
C ILE A 4 -10.04 13.35 -12.41
N LYS A 5 -9.66 14.02 -11.32
CA LYS A 5 -9.38 13.39 -10.03
C LYS A 5 -10.66 12.90 -9.36
N LYS A 6 -10.75 11.59 -9.12
CA LYS A 6 -11.80 10.97 -8.30
C LYS A 6 -11.64 11.39 -6.84
N ARG A 7 -12.74 11.75 -6.18
CA ARG A 7 -12.78 12.11 -4.74
C ARG A 7 -13.37 10.94 -3.95
N ILE A 8 -12.80 10.69 -2.78
CA ILE A 8 -13.30 9.69 -1.83
C ILE A 8 -13.75 10.45 -0.58
N ASN A 9 -15.03 10.37 -0.25
CA ASN A 9 -15.57 10.90 1.00
C ASN A 9 -15.64 9.75 2.01
N LEU A 10 -15.01 9.92 3.17
CA LEU A 10 -14.89 8.89 4.19
C LEU A 10 -15.47 9.42 5.50
N SER A 11 -16.24 8.59 6.18
CA SER A 11 -16.57 8.80 7.60
C SER A 11 -15.57 7.99 8.42
N ILE A 12 -14.84 8.64 9.32
CA ILE A 12 -13.81 8.01 10.14
C ILE A 12 -14.09 8.24 11.62
N GLY A 13 -13.58 7.34 12.47
CA GLY A 13 -13.63 7.50 13.93
C GLY A 13 -12.82 8.70 14.41
N SER A 14 -13.22 9.28 15.55
CA SER A 14 -12.55 10.44 16.15
C SER A 14 -11.12 10.15 16.62
N ASP A 15 -10.80 8.89 16.88
CA ASP A 15 -9.47 8.36 17.17
C ASP A 15 -8.56 8.41 15.93
N ILE A 16 -9.05 7.92 14.79
CA ILE A 16 -8.33 7.92 13.51
C ILE A 16 -8.10 9.35 13.04
N GLU A 17 -9.10 10.22 13.15
CA GLU A 17 -8.98 11.64 12.80
C GLU A 17 -7.86 12.33 13.59
N LYS A 18 -7.82 12.12 14.92
CA LYS A 18 -6.77 12.68 15.78
C LYS A 18 -5.39 12.18 15.36
N MET A 19 -5.25 10.88 15.13
CA MET A 19 -3.97 10.30 14.72
C MET A 19 -3.53 10.84 13.36
N LEU A 20 -4.45 10.90 12.39
CA LEU A 20 -4.18 11.47 11.06
C LEU A 20 -3.72 12.93 11.17
N SER A 21 -4.34 13.72 12.03
CA SER A 21 -3.94 15.12 12.27
C SER A 21 -2.53 15.22 12.83
N ILE A 22 -2.16 14.36 13.78
CA ILE A 22 -0.83 14.34 14.39
C ILE A 22 0.22 13.97 13.34
N LEU A 23 -0.03 12.92 12.56
CA LEU A 23 0.87 12.45 11.51
C LEU A 23 1.04 13.49 10.39
N ALA A 24 -0.06 14.11 9.96
CA ALA A 24 -0.04 15.17 8.95
C ALA A 24 0.78 16.38 9.44
N LYS A 25 0.61 16.78 10.71
CA LYS A 25 1.39 17.86 11.32
C LYS A 25 2.87 17.53 11.43
N ARG A 26 3.21 16.32 11.89
CA ARG A 26 4.61 15.83 11.98
C ARG A 26 5.31 15.94 10.62
N ASP A 27 4.61 15.53 9.56
CA ASP A 27 5.16 15.46 8.21
C ASP A 27 4.97 16.77 7.42
N SER A 28 4.40 17.81 8.06
CA SER A 28 4.14 19.14 7.47
C SER A 28 3.35 19.09 6.15
N VAL A 29 2.34 18.22 6.08
CA VAL A 29 1.47 18.05 4.92
C VAL A 29 -0.02 18.18 5.30
N PRO A 30 -0.92 18.49 4.36
CA PRO A 30 -2.35 18.44 4.61
C PRO A 30 -2.82 17.03 5.01
N GLN A 31 -3.84 16.93 5.87
CA GLN A 31 -4.43 15.65 6.28
C GLN A 31 -4.88 14.80 5.09
N ALA A 32 -5.45 15.41 4.05
CA ALA A 32 -5.85 14.69 2.84
C ALA A 32 -4.67 14.06 2.10
N THR A 33 -3.53 14.75 2.06
CA THR A 33 -2.29 14.21 1.47
C THR A 33 -1.79 13.03 2.29
N LYS A 34 -1.70 13.20 3.62
CA LYS A 34 -1.30 12.12 4.52
C LYS A 34 -2.21 10.90 4.42
N ALA A 35 -3.53 11.11 4.35
CA ALA A 35 -4.49 10.03 4.18
C ALA A 35 -4.27 9.29 2.85
N THR A 36 -3.98 10.01 1.77
CA THR A 36 -3.70 9.41 0.46
C THR A 36 -2.40 8.58 0.49
N GLU A 37 -1.35 9.08 1.15
CA GLU A 37 -0.10 8.35 1.33
C GLU A 37 -0.30 7.06 2.14
N LEU A 38 -1.00 7.15 3.28
CA LEU A 38 -1.29 6.00 4.12
C LEU A 38 -2.16 4.97 3.39
N LEU A 39 -3.17 5.42 2.62
CA LEU A 39 -3.98 4.54 1.79
C LEU A 39 -3.15 3.85 0.71
N ARG A 40 -2.21 4.56 0.07
CA ARG A 40 -1.30 3.94 -0.91
C ARG A 40 -0.47 2.84 -0.24
N THR A 41 0.17 3.14 0.87
CA THR A 41 0.99 2.15 1.59
C THR A 41 0.17 0.95 2.06
N ALA A 42 -1.06 1.17 2.51
CA ALA A 42 -1.97 0.07 2.87
C ALA A 42 -2.28 -0.82 1.66
N LEU A 43 -2.55 -0.23 0.49
CA LEU A 43 -2.78 -1.00 -0.75
C LEU A 43 -1.54 -1.80 -1.18
N GLU A 44 -0.34 -1.22 -1.06
CA GLU A 44 0.93 -1.90 -1.36
C GLU A 44 1.12 -3.11 -0.43
N ILE A 45 0.82 -2.99 0.86
CA ILE A 45 0.91 -4.09 1.83
C ILE A 45 -0.07 -5.22 1.50
N GLU A 46 -1.32 -4.88 1.17
CA GLU A 46 -2.32 -5.88 0.77
C GLU A 46 -1.93 -6.58 -0.53
N GLU A 47 -1.38 -5.84 -1.49
CA GLU A 47 -0.85 -6.39 -2.73
C GLU A 47 0.30 -7.38 -2.47
N ASP A 48 1.27 -7.00 -1.63
CA ASP A 48 2.39 -7.87 -1.25
C ASP A 48 1.91 -9.18 -0.61
N GLN A 49 0.88 -9.15 0.24
CA GLN A 49 0.30 -10.36 0.82
C GLN A 49 -0.25 -11.31 -0.25
N VAL A 50 -0.96 -10.77 -1.24
CA VAL A 50 -1.50 -11.55 -2.36
C VAL A 50 -0.36 -12.15 -3.19
N TRP A 51 0.67 -11.37 -3.51
CA TRP A 51 1.82 -11.87 -4.26
C TRP A 51 2.59 -12.95 -3.51
N ALA A 52 2.79 -12.79 -2.20
CA ALA A 52 3.43 -13.77 -1.35
C ALA A 52 2.64 -15.10 -1.34
N GLN A 53 1.31 -15.03 -1.26
CA GLN A 53 0.46 -16.22 -1.33
C GLN A 53 0.60 -16.95 -2.68
N VAL A 54 0.62 -16.20 -3.79
CA VAL A 54 0.85 -16.77 -5.12
C VAL A 54 2.23 -17.38 -5.23
N ALA A 55 3.27 -16.71 -4.73
CA ALA A 55 4.64 -17.23 -4.72
C ALA A 55 4.75 -18.52 -3.91
N GLY A 56 4.18 -18.55 -2.70
CA GLY A 56 4.13 -19.76 -1.87
C GLY A 56 3.37 -20.91 -2.53
N SER A 57 2.32 -20.62 -3.32
CA SER A 57 1.63 -21.65 -4.10
C SER A 57 2.49 -22.26 -5.22
N ARG A 58 3.51 -21.53 -5.69
CA ARG A 58 4.45 -22.00 -6.73
C ARG A 58 5.65 -22.75 -6.14
N ASP A 59 6.00 -22.48 -4.88
CA ASP A 59 7.05 -23.17 -4.14
C ASP A 59 6.61 -24.58 -3.73
N LYS A 60 6.66 -25.50 -4.70
CA LYS A 60 6.33 -26.92 -4.51
C LYS A 60 7.58 -27.78 -4.72
N LYS A 61 7.62 -28.94 -4.06
CA LYS A 61 8.67 -29.94 -4.26
C LYS A 61 8.75 -30.33 -5.75
N GLY A 62 9.91 -30.14 -6.37
CA GLY A 62 10.14 -30.41 -7.79
C GLY A 62 9.75 -29.28 -8.74
N ALA A 63 9.39 -28.10 -8.23
CA ALA A 63 9.23 -26.91 -9.06
C ALA A 63 10.55 -26.54 -9.75
N HIS A 64 10.45 -25.91 -10.92
CA HIS A 64 11.62 -25.42 -11.64
C HIS A 64 12.16 -24.16 -10.97
N PHE A 65 13.35 -24.24 -10.40
CA PHE A 65 14.07 -23.10 -9.84
C PHE A 65 15.17 -22.65 -10.81
N VAL A 66 15.32 -21.34 -10.95
CA VAL A 66 16.44 -20.73 -11.67
C VAL A 66 17.48 -20.23 -10.66
N SER A 67 18.76 -20.34 -10.99
CA SER A 67 19.83 -19.78 -10.15
C SER A 67 19.72 -18.25 -10.09
N HIS A 68 20.20 -17.66 -8.98
CA HIS A 68 20.24 -16.21 -8.81
C HIS A 68 20.95 -15.52 -9.98
N GLU A 69 22.13 -16.01 -10.37
CA GLU A 69 22.89 -15.48 -11.51
C GLU A 69 22.09 -15.49 -12.83
N LYS A 70 21.21 -16.48 -13.03
CA LYS A 70 20.37 -16.55 -14.23
C LYS A 70 19.15 -15.64 -14.15
N ALA A 71 18.66 -15.35 -12.94
CA ALA A 71 17.49 -14.51 -12.72
C ALA A 71 17.78 -13.00 -12.80
N TRP A 72 19.01 -12.58 -12.52
CA TRP A 72 19.40 -11.17 -12.37
C TRP A 72 20.48 -10.69 -13.36
N ALA A 73 20.85 -11.51 -14.36
CA ALA A 73 21.75 -11.13 -15.45
C ALA A 73 21.08 -10.21 -16.48
#